data_AF-A0A941FJ01-F1
#
_entry.id   AF-A0A941FJ01-F1
#
_cell.length_a   1.000
_cell.length_b   1.000
_cell.length_c   1.000
_cell.angle_alpha   90.00
_cell.angle_beta   90.00
_cell.angle_gamma   90.00
#
_symmetry.space_group_name_H-M   'P 1'
#
loop_
_entity.id
_entity.type
_entity.pdbx_description
1 polymer ?
#
loop_
_entity_poly.entity_id
_entity_poly.type
_entity_poly.pdbx_seq_one_letter_code
_entity_poly.pdbx_strand_id
1 'polypeptide(L)'
;MDGLDFSDDKMLQGRTFSYSDTQRHRVGANYLQLPINAPKKRTATNQTGGQMQYEVGRGSQSPYINYEPSTVGGLKEANQTGKEYTPMVEGKLVRETIDRQNNTKQAGETYREFEDWEKDDLISNLVAALAPADKRIQEKMIALAEEADEEYGCRLKEGLAAASEHTESSKPLGGTDNPEDAVRKDMERIHIDELKRSKLPYKGVCLFFMGIINGCGMLFPRMPFKIKQEIDWQNFIII
;
A
#
# COMPACT_ATOMS: atom_id res chain seq x y z
N MET A 1 8.74 -25.00 11.94
CA MET A 1 9.20 -25.49 13.27
C MET A 1 8.42 -26.74 13.55
N ASP A 2 8.95 -27.65 14.37
CA ASP A 2 8.17 -28.84 14.72
C ASP A 2 6.85 -28.41 15.39
N GLY A 3 5.73 -29.05 15.00
CA GLY A 3 4.38 -28.71 15.43
C GLY A 3 3.62 -27.67 14.59
N LEU A 4 4.20 -27.10 13.52
CA LEU A 4 3.50 -26.25 12.56
C LEU A 4 3.67 -26.81 11.14
N ASP A 5 2.57 -26.90 10.41
CA ASP A 5 2.54 -27.44 9.05
C ASP A 5 1.66 -26.59 8.11
N PHE A 6 1.78 -26.84 6.81
CA PHE A 6 1.02 -26.17 5.76
C PHE A 6 -0.41 -26.72 5.65
N SER A 7 -1.31 -25.88 5.13
CA SER A 7 -2.65 -26.28 4.73
C SER A 7 -2.77 -26.37 3.21
N ASP A 8 -3.90 -26.90 2.73
CA ASP A 8 -4.25 -26.96 1.30
C ASP A 8 -4.75 -25.62 0.73
N ASP A 9 -4.37 -24.49 1.37
CA ASP A 9 -4.61 -23.17 0.83
C ASP A 9 -3.70 -22.91 -0.38
N LYS A 10 -4.32 -22.78 -1.55
CA LYS A 10 -3.66 -22.52 -2.85
C LYS A 10 -2.76 -21.27 -2.79
N MET A 11 -3.14 -20.23 -2.05
CA MET A 11 -2.35 -19.01 -1.90
C MET A 11 -1.14 -19.21 -0.98
N LEU A 12 -1.31 -19.95 0.13
CA LEU A 12 -0.22 -20.25 1.05
C LEU A 12 0.88 -21.09 0.38
N GLN A 13 0.50 -22.10 -0.39
CA GLN A 13 1.43 -22.96 -1.12
C GLN A 13 2.23 -22.17 -2.15
N GLY A 14 1.57 -21.28 -2.92
CA GLY A 14 2.26 -20.41 -3.88
C GLY A 14 3.27 -19.48 -3.22
N ARG A 15 2.90 -18.85 -2.10
CA ARG A 15 3.78 -17.95 -1.34
C ARG A 15 5.05 -18.61 -0.84
N THR A 16 4.95 -19.87 -0.42
CA THR A 16 6.09 -20.65 0.11
C THR A 16 7.24 -20.74 -0.91
N PHE A 17 6.91 -20.88 -2.19
CA PHE A 17 7.90 -20.82 -3.26
C PHE A 17 8.42 -19.40 -3.50
N SER A 18 7.51 -18.44 -3.71
CA SER A 18 7.84 -17.07 -4.13
C SER A 18 8.77 -16.33 -3.19
N TYR A 19 8.60 -16.49 -1.86
CA TYR A 19 9.46 -15.79 -0.90
C TYR A 19 10.92 -16.20 -1.03
N SER A 20 11.18 -17.51 -1.12
CA SER A 20 12.56 -18.01 -1.20
C SER A 20 13.25 -17.59 -2.50
N ASP A 21 12.51 -17.55 -3.60
CA ASP A 21 13.02 -17.16 -4.91
C ASP A 21 13.39 -15.67 -4.96
N THR A 22 12.45 -14.80 -4.59
CA THR A 22 12.66 -13.35 -4.57
C THR A 22 13.77 -12.94 -3.60
N GLN A 23 13.89 -13.62 -2.45
CA GLN A 23 14.96 -13.33 -1.48
C GLN A 23 16.35 -13.65 -2.02
N ARG A 24 16.50 -14.76 -2.76
CA ARG A 24 17.78 -15.11 -3.41
C ARG A 24 18.18 -14.07 -4.44
N HIS A 25 17.24 -13.58 -5.23
CA HIS A 25 17.51 -12.54 -6.22
C HIS A 25 17.83 -11.18 -5.57
N ARG A 26 17.00 -10.74 -4.62
CA ARG A 26 17.09 -9.39 -4.03
C ARG A 26 18.25 -9.22 -3.05
N VAL A 27 18.52 -10.22 -2.21
CA VAL A 27 19.51 -10.12 -1.12
C VAL A 27 20.78 -10.92 -1.45
N GLY A 28 20.65 -11.99 -2.23
CA GLY A 28 21.75 -12.85 -2.65
C GLY A 28 21.53 -14.31 -2.25
N ALA A 29 22.30 -15.21 -2.85
CA ALA A 29 22.17 -16.66 -2.63
C ALA A 29 22.30 -17.06 -1.14
N ASN A 30 23.20 -16.39 -0.40
CA ASN A 30 23.50 -16.67 1.01
C ASN A 30 22.80 -15.71 1.99
N TYR A 31 21.59 -15.24 1.68
CA TYR A 31 20.84 -14.27 2.49
C TYR A 31 20.55 -14.71 3.94
N LEU A 32 20.55 -16.02 4.21
CA LEU A 32 20.35 -16.59 5.55
C LEU A 32 21.56 -16.39 6.48
N GLN A 33 22.74 -16.04 5.94
CA GLN A 33 23.94 -15.77 6.75
C GLN A 33 23.97 -14.35 7.33
N LEU A 34 23.07 -13.46 6.89
CA LEU A 34 22.98 -12.12 7.44
C LEU A 34 22.55 -12.17 8.91
N PRO A 35 23.14 -11.36 9.82
CA PRO A 35 22.86 -11.44 11.25
C PRO A 35 21.38 -11.32 11.64
N ILE A 36 20.58 -10.61 10.84
CA ILE A 36 19.14 -10.45 11.06
C ILE A 36 18.32 -11.68 10.65
N ASN A 37 18.77 -12.43 9.64
CA ASN A 37 18.08 -13.62 9.12
C ASN A 37 18.64 -14.92 9.73
N ALA A 38 19.86 -14.86 10.27
CA ALA A 38 20.55 -16.00 10.83
C ALA A 38 19.81 -16.51 12.09
N PRO A 39 19.54 -17.82 12.19
CA PRO A 39 18.89 -18.38 13.36
C PRO A 39 19.84 -18.37 14.56
N LYS A 40 19.30 -18.11 15.76
CA LYS A 40 20.05 -18.10 17.03
C LYS A 40 20.29 -19.50 17.62
N LYS A 41 20.43 -20.52 16.77
CA LYS A 41 20.69 -21.91 17.15
C LYS A 41 21.73 -22.53 16.23
N ARG A 42 22.30 -23.66 16.63
CA ARG A 42 23.23 -24.40 15.77
C ARG A 42 22.56 -24.76 14.44
N THR A 43 23.12 -24.25 13.34
CA THR A 43 22.80 -24.65 11.97
C THR A 43 23.90 -25.52 11.42
N ALA A 44 23.53 -26.66 10.85
CA ALA A 44 24.45 -27.52 10.15
C ALA A 44 23.81 -27.94 8.82
N THR A 45 24.42 -27.55 7.70
CA THR A 45 23.92 -27.76 6.34
C THR A 45 25.05 -28.19 5.42
N ASN A 46 24.73 -29.03 4.43
CA ASN A 46 25.66 -29.43 3.36
C ASN A 46 25.79 -28.40 2.23
N GLN A 47 25.12 -27.24 2.34
CA GLN A 47 25.15 -26.17 1.34
C GLN A 47 26.52 -25.50 1.29
N THR A 48 27.08 -25.34 0.08
CA THR A 48 28.38 -24.71 -0.17
C THR A 48 28.36 -23.86 -1.44
N GLY A 49 29.20 -22.83 -1.49
CA GLY A 49 29.29 -21.89 -2.61
C GLY A 49 28.28 -20.74 -2.54
N GLY A 50 27.95 -20.18 -3.70
CA GLY A 50 27.13 -18.98 -3.81
C GLY A 50 27.90 -17.70 -3.52
N GLN A 51 27.39 -16.58 -4.04
CA GLN A 51 27.99 -15.27 -3.84
C GLN A 51 27.95 -14.86 -2.35
N MET A 52 28.99 -14.14 -1.89
CA MET A 52 29.10 -13.61 -0.53
C MET A 52 28.92 -14.68 0.56
N GLN A 53 29.57 -15.84 0.39
CA GLN A 53 29.62 -16.85 1.45
C GLN A 53 30.57 -16.39 2.56
N TYR A 54 30.03 -16.06 3.74
CA TYR A 54 30.81 -15.67 4.92
C TYR A 54 31.21 -16.90 5.76
N GLU A 55 30.29 -17.84 5.91
CA GLU A 55 30.48 -19.04 6.71
C GLU A 55 30.15 -20.31 5.92
N VAL A 56 30.80 -21.41 6.27
CA VAL A 56 30.49 -22.75 5.76
C VAL A 56 29.80 -23.52 6.87
N GLY A 57 28.50 -23.80 6.70
CA GLY A 57 27.63 -24.39 7.73
C GLY A 57 27.91 -25.86 8.08
N ARG A 58 29.17 -26.30 8.13
CA ARG A 58 29.57 -27.71 8.30
C ARG A 58 29.58 -28.21 9.74
N GLY A 59 29.49 -27.32 10.73
CA GLY A 59 29.67 -27.70 12.14
C GLY A 59 31.07 -28.28 12.41
N SER A 60 31.17 -29.31 13.27
CA SER A 60 32.45 -29.94 13.69
C SER A 60 32.89 -31.12 12.80
N GLN A 61 32.48 -31.15 11.52
CA GLN A 61 32.66 -32.28 10.61
C GLN A 61 33.81 -32.07 9.60
N SER A 62 34.24 -33.16 8.95
CA SER A 62 35.31 -33.14 7.95
C SER A 62 35.07 -32.13 6.81
N PRO A 63 36.07 -31.33 6.41
CA PRO A 63 35.94 -30.29 5.39
C PRO A 63 35.79 -30.84 3.96
N TYR A 64 35.92 -32.15 3.76
CA TYR A 64 35.85 -32.76 2.42
C TYR A 64 34.47 -33.35 2.10
N ILE A 65 33.59 -33.52 3.09
CA ILE A 65 32.29 -34.16 2.91
C ILE A 65 31.20 -33.09 2.91
N ASN A 66 30.46 -32.99 1.81
CA ASN A 66 29.35 -32.04 1.59
C ASN A 66 28.08 -32.72 1.06
N TYR A 67 27.93 -34.02 1.30
CA TYR A 67 26.81 -34.83 0.84
C TYR A 67 26.34 -35.80 1.92
N GLU A 68 25.12 -36.31 1.76
CA GLU A 68 24.47 -37.30 2.63
C GLU A 68 23.67 -38.25 1.72
N PRO A 69 23.67 -39.58 1.98
CA PRO A 69 24.42 -40.30 3.01
C PRO A 69 25.91 -40.45 2.66
N SER A 70 26.77 -40.56 3.68
CA SER A 70 28.22 -40.75 3.50
C SER A 70 28.76 -41.81 4.46
N THR A 71 29.66 -42.65 3.95
CA THR A 71 30.31 -43.74 4.70
C THR A 71 31.44 -43.27 5.61
N VAL A 72 32.08 -42.13 5.28
CA VAL A 72 33.28 -41.61 5.96
C VAL A 72 32.92 -40.70 7.15
N GLY A 73 31.65 -40.30 7.26
CA GLY A 73 31.15 -39.29 8.21
C GLY A 73 30.31 -38.24 7.50
N GLY A 74 29.93 -37.17 8.19
CA GLY A 74 29.07 -36.12 7.66
C GLY A 74 27.86 -35.82 8.54
N LEU A 75 27.10 -34.80 8.14
CA LEU A 75 25.82 -34.49 8.76
C LEU A 75 24.84 -35.66 8.55
N LYS A 76 24.02 -35.93 9.57
CA LYS A 76 22.97 -36.94 9.54
C LYS A 76 21.62 -36.27 9.73
N GLU A 77 20.58 -36.90 9.20
CA GLU A 77 19.21 -36.50 9.48
C GLU A 77 18.94 -36.54 10.99
N ALA A 78 18.12 -35.60 11.46
CA ALA A 78 17.69 -35.61 12.84
C ALA A 78 16.69 -36.74 13.07
N ASN A 79 16.74 -37.38 14.23
CA ASN A 79 15.71 -38.36 14.61
C ASN A 79 14.37 -37.63 14.74
N GLN A 80 13.37 -38.09 13.99
CA GLN A 80 12.03 -37.54 14.04
C GLN A 80 11.34 -37.98 15.33
N THR A 81 11.12 -37.04 16.25
CA THR A 81 10.51 -37.30 17.57
C THR A 81 8.99 -37.30 17.55
N GLY A 82 8.38 -36.57 16.60
CA GLY A 82 6.93 -36.47 16.43
C GLY A 82 6.37 -37.40 15.35
N LYS A 83 5.07 -37.64 15.37
CA LYS A 83 4.38 -38.29 14.24
C LYS A 83 4.16 -37.24 13.15
N GLU A 84 4.60 -37.52 11.94
CA GLU A 84 4.35 -36.66 10.78
C GLU A 84 2.85 -36.56 10.48
N TYR A 85 2.39 -35.36 10.12
CA TYR A 85 1.02 -35.13 9.72
C TYR A 85 0.82 -35.70 8.30
N THR A 86 0.01 -36.74 8.19
CA THR A 86 -0.28 -37.42 6.91
C THR A 86 -1.77 -37.26 6.57
N PRO A 87 -2.18 -36.11 6.00
CA PRO A 87 -3.57 -35.91 5.59
C PRO A 87 -3.94 -36.84 4.42
N MET A 88 -5.23 -37.19 4.33
CA MET A 88 -5.75 -37.89 3.15
C MET A 88 -5.98 -36.89 2.03
N VAL A 89 -5.45 -37.17 0.83
CA VAL A 89 -5.60 -36.32 -0.34
C VAL A 89 -6.24 -37.15 -1.46
N GLU A 90 -7.43 -36.75 -1.89
CA GLU A 90 -8.18 -37.39 -2.97
C GLU A 90 -8.60 -36.33 -4.00
N GLY A 91 -8.46 -36.64 -5.29
CA GLY A 91 -8.88 -35.74 -6.35
C GLY A 91 -8.13 -35.95 -7.67
N LYS A 92 -8.53 -35.20 -8.69
CA LYS A 92 -7.83 -35.14 -9.98
C LYS A 92 -6.91 -33.93 -9.99
N LEU A 93 -5.79 -34.03 -10.71
CA LEU A 93 -4.89 -32.90 -10.94
C LEU A 93 -5.50 -31.94 -11.97
N VAL A 94 -6.15 -30.87 -11.50
CA VAL A 94 -6.87 -29.88 -12.32
C VAL A 94 -6.52 -28.44 -11.94
N ARG A 95 -6.82 -27.49 -12.82
CA ARG A 95 -6.72 -26.04 -12.55
C ARG A 95 -8.11 -25.46 -12.48
N GLU A 96 -8.66 -25.39 -11.26
CA GLU A 96 -10.03 -24.98 -11.02
C GLU A 96 -10.09 -23.99 -9.85
N THR A 97 -11.10 -23.12 -9.87
CA THR A 97 -11.46 -22.26 -8.74
C THR A 97 -12.05 -23.10 -7.60
N ILE A 98 -12.30 -22.48 -6.45
CA ILE A 98 -12.95 -23.19 -5.32
C ILE A 98 -14.45 -23.40 -5.61
N ASP A 99 -15.05 -24.44 -5.05
CA ASP A 99 -16.49 -24.71 -5.25
C ASP A 99 -17.39 -23.65 -4.60
N ARG A 100 -16.95 -23.05 -3.48
CA ARG A 100 -17.73 -22.10 -2.67
C ARG A 100 -17.35 -20.66 -3.02
N GLN A 101 -17.94 -20.12 -4.08
CA GLN A 101 -17.67 -18.76 -4.61
C GLN A 101 -18.42 -17.63 -3.88
N ASN A 102 -18.46 -17.68 -2.55
CA ASN A 102 -19.19 -16.70 -1.75
C ASN A 102 -18.40 -15.38 -1.57
N ASN A 103 -18.32 -14.60 -2.65
CA ASN A 103 -17.36 -13.50 -2.78
C ASN A 103 -17.78 -12.21 -2.04
N THR A 104 -19.07 -11.98 -1.85
CA THR A 104 -19.62 -10.68 -1.38
C THR A 104 -20.23 -10.75 0.01
N LYS A 105 -20.68 -11.93 0.46
CA LYS A 105 -21.43 -12.06 1.73
C LYS A 105 -20.64 -11.55 2.94
N GLN A 106 -19.38 -11.95 3.09
CA GLN A 106 -18.55 -11.52 4.23
C GLN A 106 -18.29 -10.01 4.20
N ALA A 107 -18.13 -9.43 3.00
CA ALA A 107 -17.97 -7.99 2.85
C ALA A 107 -19.24 -7.24 3.28
N GLY A 108 -20.42 -7.74 2.90
CA GLY A 108 -21.70 -7.18 3.33
C GLY A 108 -21.95 -7.32 4.83
N GLU A 109 -21.62 -8.48 5.42
CA GLU A 109 -21.68 -8.67 6.87
C GLU A 109 -20.78 -7.67 7.60
N THR A 110 -19.54 -7.50 7.13
CA THR A 110 -18.60 -6.52 7.69
C THR A 110 -19.12 -5.09 7.58
N TYR A 111 -19.69 -4.71 6.43
CA TYR A 111 -20.26 -3.37 6.23
C TYR A 111 -21.42 -3.08 7.21
N ARG A 112 -22.26 -4.08 7.48
CA ARG A 112 -23.36 -3.94 8.45
C ARG A 112 -22.89 -3.84 9.90
N GLU A 113 -21.73 -4.40 10.20
CA GLU A 113 -21.09 -4.32 11.52
C GLU A 113 -20.40 -2.98 11.79
N PHE A 114 -20.14 -2.17 10.75
CA PHE A 114 -19.53 -0.85 10.92
C PHE A 114 -20.46 0.15 11.59
N GLU A 115 -19.86 1.03 12.38
CA GLU A 115 -20.50 2.24 12.88
C GLU A 115 -20.70 3.25 11.73
N ASP A 116 -21.64 4.19 11.89
CA ASP A 116 -22.02 5.12 10.82
C ASP A 116 -20.82 5.95 10.31
N TRP A 117 -19.92 6.37 11.20
CA TRP A 117 -18.72 7.12 10.83
C TRP A 117 -17.70 6.27 10.03
N GLU A 118 -17.60 4.96 10.32
CA GLU A 118 -16.72 4.04 9.57
C GLU A 118 -17.27 3.81 8.16
N LYS A 119 -18.60 3.71 8.04
CA LYS A 119 -19.27 3.65 6.73
C LYS A 119 -19.03 4.93 5.93
N ASP A 120 -19.16 6.10 6.56
CA ASP A 120 -18.88 7.39 5.93
C ASP A 120 -17.45 7.46 5.40
N ASP A 121 -16.47 7.06 6.22
CA ASP A 121 -15.04 7.05 5.84
C ASP A 121 -14.75 6.04 4.74
N LEU A 122 -15.32 4.83 4.81
CA LEU A 122 -15.18 3.80 3.78
C LEU A 122 -15.69 4.32 2.43
N ILE A 123 -16.90 4.89 2.40
CA ILE A 123 -17.49 5.43 1.18
C ILE A 123 -16.64 6.58 0.64
N SER A 124 -16.22 7.52 1.49
CA SER A 124 -15.36 8.64 1.10
C SER A 124 -14.06 8.16 0.43
N ASN A 125 -13.38 7.19 1.02
CA ASN A 125 -12.14 6.61 0.49
C ASN A 125 -12.36 5.91 -0.86
N LEU A 126 -13.44 5.13 -0.98
CA LEU A 126 -13.77 4.42 -2.21
C LEU A 126 -14.14 5.38 -3.34
N VAL A 127 -14.93 6.41 -3.07
CA VAL A 127 -15.29 7.45 -4.05
C VAL A 127 -14.04 8.17 -4.52
N ALA A 128 -13.15 8.58 -3.61
CA ALA A 128 -11.90 9.25 -3.97
C ALA A 128 -10.99 8.38 -4.86
N ALA A 129 -10.92 7.07 -4.59
CA ALA A 129 -10.13 6.13 -5.38
C ALA A 129 -10.76 5.79 -6.73
N LEU A 130 -12.09 5.69 -6.81
CA LEU A 130 -12.82 5.26 -8.00
C LEU A 130 -13.24 6.40 -8.93
N ALA A 131 -13.35 7.64 -8.45
CA ALA A 131 -13.69 8.81 -9.26
C ALA A 131 -12.84 8.98 -10.54
N PRO A 132 -11.50 8.79 -10.52
CA PRO A 132 -10.69 8.88 -11.73
C PRO A 132 -10.71 7.63 -12.61
N ALA A 133 -11.33 6.53 -12.17
CA ALA A 133 -11.36 5.27 -12.91
C ALA A 133 -12.32 5.32 -14.12
N ASP A 134 -12.14 4.39 -15.07
CA ASP A 134 -13.06 4.23 -16.20
C ASP A 134 -14.47 3.87 -15.70
N LYS A 135 -15.51 4.41 -16.34
CA LYS A 135 -16.93 4.17 -15.98
C LYS A 135 -17.26 2.68 -15.90
N ARG A 136 -16.68 1.84 -16.76
CA ARG A 136 -16.91 0.38 -16.74
C ARG A 136 -16.38 -0.28 -15.46
N ILE A 137 -15.34 0.28 -14.86
CA ILE A 137 -14.79 -0.20 -13.59
C ILE A 137 -15.68 0.27 -12.44
N GLN A 138 -16.09 1.53 -12.47
CA GLN A 138 -17.01 2.10 -11.49
C GLN A 138 -18.33 1.30 -11.43
N GLU A 139 -18.95 1.03 -12.57
CA GLU A 139 -20.19 0.24 -12.66
C GLU A 139 -20.03 -1.17 -12.09
N LYS A 140 -18.89 -1.83 -12.35
CA LYS A 140 -18.62 -3.16 -11.78
C LYS A 140 -18.43 -3.13 -10.27
N MET A 141 -17.72 -2.13 -9.75
CA MET A 141 -17.52 -1.99 -8.31
C MET A 141 -18.83 -1.67 -7.58
N ILE A 142 -19.69 -0.84 -8.17
CA ILE A 142 -21.03 -0.58 -7.65
C ILE A 142 -21.84 -1.88 -7.63
N ALA A 143 -21.84 -2.66 -8.72
CA ALA A 143 -22.58 -3.93 -8.78
C ALA A 143 -22.11 -4.93 -7.70
N LEU A 144 -20.80 -5.03 -7.45
CA LEU A 144 -20.26 -5.88 -6.37
C LEU A 144 -20.63 -5.36 -4.97
N ALA A 145 -20.66 -4.04 -4.78
CA ALA A 145 -21.07 -3.43 -3.53
C ALA A 145 -22.58 -3.63 -3.28
N GLU A 146 -23.42 -3.48 -4.30
CA GLU A 146 -24.87 -3.77 -4.24
C GLU A 146 -25.14 -5.26 -3.95
N GLU A 147 -24.36 -6.18 -4.52
CA GLU A 147 -24.46 -7.61 -4.22
C GLU A 147 -24.06 -7.93 -2.76
N ALA A 148 -23.16 -7.14 -2.16
CA ALA A 148 -22.77 -7.30 -0.76
C ALA A 148 -23.82 -6.72 0.20
N ASP A 149 -24.27 -5.50 -0.04
CA ASP A 149 -25.32 -4.81 0.72
C ASP A 149 -25.96 -3.68 -0.12
N GLU A 150 -27.28 -3.57 -0.09
CA GLU A 150 -28.03 -2.58 -0.88
C GLU A 150 -27.67 -1.13 -0.51
N GLU A 151 -27.50 -0.85 0.79
CA GLU A 151 -27.13 0.49 1.27
C GLU A 151 -25.71 0.84 0.81
N TYR A 152 -24.80 -0.13 0.89
CA TYR A 152 -23.40 0.05 0.52
C TYR A 152 -23.25 0.46 -0.95
N GLY A 153 -23.92 -0.26 -1.85
CA GLY A 153 -23.92 0.04 -3.28
C GLY A 153 -24.57 1.38 -3.62
N CYS A 154 -25.71 1.70 -2.99
CA CYS A 154 -26.42 2.96 -3.22
C CYS A 154 -25.56 4.17 -2.83
N ARG A 155 -24.96 4.14 -1.64
CA ARG A 155 -24.11 5.23 -1.14
C ARG A 155 -22.86 5.43 -1.99
N LEU A 156 -22.26 4.35 -2.48
CA LEU A 156 -21.10 4.42 -3.37
C LEU A 156 -21.47 5.06 -4.72
N LYS A 157 -22.63 4.69 -5.27
CA LYS A 157 -23.16 5.23 -6.52
C LYS A 157 -23.45 6.73 -6.42
N GLU A 158 -24.10 7.15 -5.33
CA GLU A 158 -24.40 8.57 -5.07
C GLU A 158 -23.11 9.39 -4.90
N GLY A 159 -22.15 8.88 -4.14
CA GLY A 159 -20.86 9.55 -3.95
C GLY A 159 -20.08 9.72 -5.26
N LEU A 160 -20.10 8.72 -6.14
CA LEU A 160 -19.45 8.81 -7.47
C LEU A 160 -20.17 9.78 -8.41
N ALA A 161 -21.50 9.82 -8.38
CA ALA A 161 -22.27 10.79 -9.16
C ALA A 161 -21.93 12.23 -8.73
N ALA A 162 -21.92 12.51 -7.42
CA ALA A 162 -21.56 13.81 -6.88
C ALA A 162 -20.11 14.23 -7.25
N ALA A 163 -19.16 13.29 -7.23
CA ALA A 163 -17.78 13.55 -7.64
C ALA A 163 -17.65 13.90 -9.13
N SER A 164 -18.47 13.28 -9.98
CA SER A 164 -18.47 13.55 -11.43
C SER A 164 -18.96 14.96 -11.77
N GLU A 165 -20.00 15.45 -11.07
CA GLU A 165 -20.55 16.79 -11.27
C GLU A 165 -19.54 17.89 -10.88
N HIS A 166 -18.81 17.69 -9.78
CA HIS A 166 -17.77 18.64 -9.36
C HIS A 166 -16.60 18.72 -10.33
N THR A 167 -16.29 17.62 -11.03
CA THR A 167 -15.18 17.56 -12.00
C THR A 167 -15.49 18.33 -13.29
N GLU A 168 -16.75 18.36 -13.76
CA GLU A 168 -17.14 19.12 -14.96
C GLU A 168 -17.05 20.64 -14.79
N SER A 169 -17.11 21.15 -13.54
CA SER A 169 -16.94 22.56 -13.23
C SER A 169 -15.48 23.04 -13.33
N SER A 170 -14.52 22.12 -13.26
CA SER A 170 -13.09 22.39 -13.37
C SER A 170 -12.60 22.19 -14.81
N LYS A 171 -13.16 22.99 -15.74
CA LYS A 171 -12.48 23.20 -17.03
C LYS A 171 -11.07 23.74 -16.76
N PRO A 172 -10.03 23.30 -17.49
CA PRO A 172 -8.69 23.83 -17.31
C PRO A 172 -8.73 25.35 -17.49
N LEU A 173 -8.19 26.10 -16.52
CA LEU A 173 -7.94 27.53 -16.66
C LEU A 173 -6.95 27.72 -17.82
N GLY A 174 -7.45 27.84 -19.05
CA GLY A 174 -6.60 27.86 -20.22
C GLY A 174 -7.34 28.08 -21.54
N GLY A 175 -7.75 29.33 -21.78
CA GLY A 175 -8.08 29.90 -23.10
C GLY A 175 -9.59 29.91 -23.41
N THR A 176 -10.26 31.03 -23.63
CA THR A 176 -9.86 32.34 -24.17
C THR A 176 -10.70 33.45 -23.55
N ASP A 177 -10.34 33.93 -22.37
CA ASP A 177 -10.86 35.22 -21.89
C ASP A 177 -9.71 36.23 -21.95
N ASN A 178 -9.91 37.35 -22.65
CA ASN A 178 -8.92 38.41 -22.73
C ASN A 178 -8.52 38.83 -21.31
N PRO A 179 -7.23 39.08 -21.02
CA PRO A 179 -6.77 39.45 -19.68
C PRO A 179 -7.48 40.70 -19.13
N GLU A 180 -8.01 41.56 -20.00
CA GLU A 180 -8.82 42.73 -19.61
C GLU A 180 -10.20 42.36 -19.01
N ASP A 181 -10.81 41.26 -19.44
CA ASP A 181 -12.13 40.83 -18.98
C ASP A 181 -12.06 40.14 -17.61
N ALA A 182 -10.93 39.48 -17.31
CA ALA A 182 -10.65 38.94 -15.98
C ALA A 182 -10.46 40.08 -14.95
N VAL A 183 -9.68 41.11 -15.32
CA VAL A 183 -9.45 42.29 -14.47
C VAL A 183 -10.75 43.06 -14.23
N ARG A 184 -11.64 43.17 -15.24
CA ARG A 184 -12.97 43.79 -15.06
C ARG A 184 -13.85 43.01 -14.09
N LYS A 185 -13.93 41.68 -14.22
CA LYS A 185 -14.72 40.85 -13.29
C LYS A 185 -14.20 40.94 -11.86
N ASP A 186 -12.89 41.02 -11.68
CA ASP A 186 -12.29 41.18 -10.35
C ASP A 186 -12.55 42.57 -9.77
N MET A 187 -12.47 43.63 -10.59
CA MET A 187 -12.86 44.99 -10.20
C MET A 187 -14.35 45.09 -9.82
N GLU A 188 -15.23 44.43 -10.58
CA GLU A 188 -16.66 44.38 -10.26
C GLU A 188 -16.93 43.64 -8.94
N ARG A 189 -16.22 42.53 -8.68
CA ARG A 189 -16.31 41.83 -7.40
C ARG A 189 -15.82 42.68 -6.23
N ILE A 190 -14.69 43.36 -6.38
CA ILE A 190 -14.15 44.26 -5.36
C ILE A 190 -15.14 45.40 -5.06
N HIS A 191 -15.76 45.97 -6.09
CA HIS A 191 -16.74 47.04 -5.93
C HIS A 191 -18.01 46.56 -5.23
N ILE A 192 -18.49 45.35 -5.55
CA ILE A 192 -19.64 44.72 -4.87
C ILE A 192 -19.31 44.42 -3.40
N ASP A 193 -18.09 43.98 -3.10
CA ASP A 193 -17.67 43.70 -1.72
C ASP A 193 -17.48 44.99 -0.91
N GLU A 194 -16.97 46.08 -1.49
CA GLU A 194 -16.94 47.40 -0.85
C GLU A 194 -18.35 47.93 -0.56
N LEU A 195 -19.29 47.78 -1.49
CA LEU A 195 -20.69 48.16 -1.30
C LEU A 195 -21.35 47.35 -0.19
N LYS A 196 -21.05 46.05 -0.08
CA LYS A 196 -21.53 45.21 1.04
C LYS A 196 -20.90 45.62 2.38
N ARG A 197 -19.61 45.98 2.38
CA ARG A 197 -18.89 46.48 3.58
C ARG A 197 -19.47 47.80 4.10
N SER A 198 -19.93 48.67 3.20
CA SER A 198 -20.56 49.96 3.55
C SER A 198 -21.96 49.85 4.16
N LYS A 199 -22.65 48.70 4.00
CA LYS A 199 -24.03 48.47 4.45
C LYS A 199 -24.16 47.61 5.70
N LEU A 200 -23.06 47.17 6.32
CA LEU A 200 -23.06 46.36 7.54
C LEU A 200 -22.96 47.26 8.79
N PRO A 201 -23.96 47.29 9.69
CA PRO A 201 -23.94 48.18 10.84
C PRO A 201 -23.45 47.48 12.11
N TYR A 202 -22.14 47.35 12.40
CA TYR A 202 -21.73 46.83 13.72
C TYR A 202 -20.49 47.48 14.35
N LYS A 203 -20.78 48.20 15.44
CA LYS A 203 -20.06 48.30 16.72
C LYS A 203 -18.73 47.51 16.82
N GLY A 204 -17.63 48.26 16.86
CA GLY A 204 -16.64 48.27 17.95
C GLY A 204 -15.75 47.05 18.27
N VAL A 205 -14.43 47.28 18.11
CA VAL A 205 -13.31 46.90 19.01
C VAL A 205 -12.76 45.46 18.86
N CYS A 206 -11.46 45.13 18.78
CA CYS A 206 -10.16 45.82 18.83
C CYS A 206 -9.09 44.92 18.16
N LEU A 207 -8.09 45.49 17.48
CA LEU A 207 -6.81 44.81 17.22
C LEU A 207 -5.68 45.81 17.47
N PHE A 208 -4.87 45.49 18.48
CA PHE A 208 -3.71 46.25 18.95
C PHE A 208 -2.61 46.23 17.89
N PHE A 209 -2.11 47.41 17.54
CA PHE A 209 -0.90 47.63 16.73
C PHE A 209 0.10 48.40 17.59
N MET A 210 1.33 47.92 17.71
CA MET A 210 2.45 48.70 18.23
C MET A 210 3.73 48.20 17.57
N GLY A 211 4.44 49.09 16.89
CA GLY A 211 5.54 48.75 15.99
C GLY A 211 6.94 49.16 16.48
N ILE A 212 7.70 49.70 15.52
CA ILE A 212 8.96 50.48 15.58
C ILE A 212 10.28 49.72 15.24
N ILE A 213 11.02 50.33 14.29
CA ILE A 213 12.47 50.65 14.19
C ILE A 213 13.16 50.11 12.92
N ASN A 214 13.73 51.06 12.16
CA ASN A 214 14.55 50.93 10.94
C ASN A 214 16.02 50.51 11.21
N GLY A 215 16.62 49.86 10.20
CA GLY A 215 17.98 50.17 9.71
C GLY A 215 19.15 49.38 10.29
N CYS A 216 19.86 48.61 9.44
CA CYS A 216 21.29 48.75 9.12
C CYS A 216 21.75 47.57 8.25
N GLY A 217 22.39 47.85 7.11
CA GLY A 217 22.91 46.82 6.21
C GLY A 217 24.28 46.28 6.61
N MET A 218 24.58 45.06 6.16
CA MET A 218 25.90 44.65 5.66
C MET A 218 25.81 43.27 4.98
N LEU A 219 26.44 43.17 3.80
CA LEU A 219 26.58 41.97 2.97
C LEU A 219 27.42 40.88 3.66
N PHE A 220 27.10 39.59 3.42
CA PHE A 220 28.04 38.54 2.98
C PHE A 220 27.23 37.33 2.40
N PRO A 221 27.77 36.54 1.44
CA PRO A 221 26.97 35.86 0.40
C PRO A 221 26.86 34.33 0.51
N ARG A 222 25.81 33.81 -0.15
CA ARG A 222 25.65 32.51 -0.88
C ARG A 222 26.04 31.19 -0.18
N MET A 223 25.06 30.29 -0.02
CA MET A 223 25.05 28.96 -0.66
C MET A 223 23.63 28.33 -0.62
N PRO A 224 23.10 27.80 -1.75
CA PRO A 224 21.86 27.04 -1.78
C PRO A 224 22.13 25.51 -1.73
N PHE A 225 21.63 24.82 -0.71
CA PHE A 225 21.52 23.36 -0.73
C PHE A 225 20.19 22.98 -1.39
N LYS A 226 20.25 22.57 -2.67
CA LYS A 226 19.17 21.84 -3.35
C LYS A 226 19.34 20.37 -3.04
N ILE A 227 18.46 19.79 -2.22
CA ILE A 227 18.26 18.35 -2.17
C ILE A 227 17.12 18.05 -3.15
N LYS A 228 17.48 17.47 -4.30
CA LYS A 228 16.56 16.93 -5.29
C LYS A 228 16.30 15.48 -4.87
N GLN A 229 15.25 15.23 -4.11
CA GLN A 229 14.72 13.88 -3.94
C GLN A 229 13.63 13.69 -4.99
N GLU A 230 14.02 13.03 -6.07
CA GLU A 230 13.16 12.53 -7.13
C GLU A 230 12.67 11.16 -6.65
N ILE A 231 11.51 11.12 -5.99
CA ILE A 231 10.83 9.89 -5.59
C ILE A 231 9.90 9.53 -6.74
N ASP A 232 10.34 8.56 -7.53
CA ASP A 232 9.60 7.99 -8.65
C ASP A 232 8.54 7.02 -8.11
N TRP A 233 7.27 7.42 -8.17
CA TRP A 233 6.10 6.71 -7.65
C TRP A 233 5.48 5.76 -8.69
N GLN A 234 6.29 5.04 -9.46
CA GLN A 234 5.77 4.24 -10.58
C GLN A 234 5.53 2.75 -10.34
N ASN A 235 5.62 2.22 -9.12
CA ASN A 235 5.34 0.79 -8.88
C ASN A 235 4.55 0.50 -7.60
N PHE A 236 3.34 1.05 -7.51
CA PHE A 236 2.33 0.56 -6.56
C PHE A 236 0.99 0.32 -7.28
N ILE A 237 1.01 -0.64 -8.20
CA ILE A 237 -0.16 -1.41 -8.60
C ILE A 237 0.34 -2.85 -8.70
N ILE A 238 -0.20 -3.75 -7.86
CA ILE A 238 -0.54 -5.16 -8.13
C ILE A 238 -0.68 -5.94 -6.80
N ILE A 239 -1.93 -6.36 -6.57
CA ILE A 239 -2.57 -7.30 -5.61
C ILE A 239 -2.76 -6.83 -4.16
#